data_AF-A0A958ABJ3-F1
#
_entry.id   AF-A0A958ABJ3-F1
#
_cell.length_a   1.000
_cell.length_b   1.000
_cell.length_c   1.000
_cell.angle_alpha   90.00
_cell.angle_beta   90.00
_cell.angle_gamma   90.00
#
_symmetry.space_group_name_H-M   'P 1'
#
loop_
_entity.id
_entity.type
_entity.pdbx_description
1 polymer ?
#
loop_
_entity_poly.entity_id
_entity_poly.type
_entity_poly.pdbx_seq_one_letter_code
_entity_poly.pdbx_strand_id
1 'polypeptide(L)'
;NFGRTNTATQRSLAGFRQDLGQLRAAGFYPVNLRDLALGQTKYRQDLAKLADEGWPAFRSDDLLAHHLYGVPAGKRPVVLTFDGSHESQYRLLPNGDIDPNTAMGVLDAFHQQHPADWPLRATFFVQPAADQAAYQLFGQPELAAQKLQTLVDAGMEVGLYLPEITEANYQETRRRLSGEATLETLLPGYEIDSLALETIDQAPALSLLQMGAFNGRRYDYPLITIVADAAAPSPHSEQFSSHRIPRINATAESVTTWLDRYANAPGRYYVSAGAIPATYPVD
;
A
#
# COMPACT_ATOMS: atom_id res chain seq x y z
N ASN A 1 14.45 0.30 -2.85
CA ASN A 1 15.19 1.26 -3.72
C ASN A 1 15.53 0.65 -5.06
N PHE A 2 15.66 1.49 -6.10
CA PHE A 2 16.06 1.03 -7.44
C PHE A 2 17.50 1.41 -7.77
N GLY A 3 18.25 0.45 -8.33
CA GLY A 3 19.66 0.58 -8.70
C GLY A 3 19.96 -0.01 -10.09
N ARG A 4 21.24 0.00 -10.49
CA ARG A 4 21.67 -0.57 -11.79
C ARG A 4 21.55 -2.09 -11.84
N THR A 5 21.81 -2.75 -10.73
CA THR A 5 21.78 -4.22 -10.58
C THR A 5 20.93 -4.61 -9.38
N ASN A 6 20.52 -5.88 -9.32
CA ASN A 6 19.86 -6.42 -8.14
C ASN A 6 20.92 -6.63 -7.02
N THR A 7 20.62 -6.15 -5.82
CA THR A 7 21.41 -6.35 -4.61
C THR A 7 20.47 -6.67 -3.45
N ALA A 8 21.01 -6.94 -2.25
CA ALA A 8 20.19 -7.17 -1.06
C ALA A 8 19.25 -6.01 -0.71
N THR A 9 19.60 -4.77 -1.11
CA THR A 9 18.88 -3.53 -0.75
C THR A 9 18.34 -2.77 -1.96
N GLN A 10 18.64 -3.22 -3.18
CA GLN A 10 18.23 -2.56 -4.41
C GLN A 10 17.68 -3.56 -5.43
N ARG A 11 16.57 -3.20 -6.07
CA ARG A 11 16.06 -3.89 -7.26
C ARG A 11 16.50 -3.14 -8.51
N SER A 12 16.89 -3.84 -9.55
CA SER A 12 17.09 -3.20 -10.86
C SER A 12 15.75 -2.89 -11.52
N LEU A 13 15.68 -1.84 -12.34
CA LEU A 13 14.46 -1.53 -13.11
C LEU A 13 14.11 -2.65 -14.11
N ALA A 14 15.13 -3.31 -14.67
CA ALA A 14 14.92 -4.48 -15.52
C ALA A 14 14.30 -5.65 -14.73
N GLY A 15 14.81 -5.92 -13.54
CA GLY A 15 14.24 -6.91 -12.62
C GLY A 15 12.82 -6.57 -12.23
N PHE A 16 12.52 -5.30 -11.95
CA PHE A 16 11.16 -4.86 -11.62
C PHE A 16 10.18 -5.03 -12.78
N ARG A 17 10.57 -4.67 -14.01
CA ARG A 17 9.75 -4.94 -15.21
C ARG A 17 9.47 -6.44 -15.37
N GLN A 18 10.47 -7.28 -15.13
CA GLN A 18 10.31 -8.73 -15.15
C GLN A 18 9.32 -9.20 -14.07
N ASP A 19 9.43 -8.66 -12.84
CA ASP A 19 8.54 -8.99 -11.73
C ASP A 19 7.07 -8.68 -12.07
N LEU A 20 6.79 -7.48 -12.62
CA LEU A 20 5.45 -7.10 -13.06
C LEU A 20 4.92 -8.05 -14.15
N GLY A 21 5.76 -8.39 -15.12
CA GLY A 21 5.43 -9.34 -16.18
C GLY A 21 5.09 -10.73 -15.63
N GLN A 22 5.86 -11.24 -14.67
CA GLN A 22 5.64 -12.52 -14.02
C GLN A 22 4.36 -12.53 -13.18
N LEU A 23 4.12 -11.49 -12.38
CA LEU A 23 2.88 -11.34 -11.61
C LEU A 23 1.66 -11.33 -12.54
N ARG A 24 1.69 -10.53 -13.61
CA ARG A 24 0.62 -10.48 -14.61
C ARG A 24 0.39 -11.84 -15.27
N ALA A 25 1.45 -12.51 -15.71
CA ALA A 25 1.37 -13.83 -16.33
C ALA A 25 0.82 -14.90 -15.37
N ALA A 26 1.14 -14.77 -14.08
CA ALA A 26 0.60 -15.59 -13.00
C ALA A 26 -0.80 -15.14 -12.53
N GLY A 27 -1.47 -14.24 -13.24
CA GLY A 27 -2.85 -13.84 -12.95
C GLY A 27 -3.00 -12.95 -11.70
N PHE A 28 -1.93 -12.31 -11.23
CA PHE A 28 -2.05 -11.30 -10.20
C PHE A 28 -2.62 -9.98 -10.77
N TYR A 29 -3.28 -9.22 -9.91
CA TYR A 29 -3.96 -7.97 -10.22
C TYR A 29 -3.67 -6.95 -9.12
N PRO A 30 -3.11 -5.78 -9.45
CA PRO A 30 -2.69 -4.82 -8.45
C PRO A 30 -3.91 -4.15 -7.79
N VAL A 31 -3.86 -4.04 -6.46
CA VAL A 31 -4.87 -3.35 -5.63
C VAL A 31 -4.18 -2.42 -4.64
N ASN A 32 -4.92 -1.43 -4.17
CA ASN A 32 -4.46 -0.53 -3.12
C ASN A 32 -4.51 -1.23 -1.74
N LEU A 33 -3.69 -0.77 -0.79
CA LEU A 33 -3.60 -1.36 0.54
C LEU A 33 -4.92 -1.19 1.30
N ARG A 34 -5.57 -0.03 1.21
CA ARG A 34 -6.87 0.19 1.86
C ARG A 34 -7.94 -0.73 1.31
N ASP A 35 -7.96 -0.95 0.00
CA ASP A 35 -8.93 -1.86 -0.65
C ASP A 35 -8.75 -3.31 -0.16
N LEU A 36 -7.50 -3.72 0.08
CA LEU A 36 -7.20 -5.04 0.64
C LEU A 36 -7.60 -5.13 2.12
N ALA A 37 -7.20 -4.16 2.93
CA ALA A 37 -7.18 -4.29 4.39
C ALA A 37 -8.42 -3.70 5.10
N LEU A 38 -8.99 -2.60 4.59
CA LEU A 38 -10.11 -1.88 5.23
C LEU A 38 -11.48 -2.22 4.67
N GLY A 39 -11.58 -3.16 3.73
CA GLY A 39 -12.86 -3.64 3.23
C GLY A 39 -13.88 -3.87 4.36
N GLN A 40 -13.46 -4.38 5.52
CA GLN A 40 -14.36 -4.67 6.65
C GLN A 40 -14.54 -3.58 7.73
N THR A 41 -13.60 -2.65 7.92
CA THR A 41 -13.73 -1.64 9.00
C THR A 41 -14.79 -0.61 8.64
N LYS A 42 -14.83 -0.23 7.37
CA LYS A 42 -15.88 0.64 6.81
C LYS A 42 -17.25 -0.04 6.86
N TYR A 43 -17.33 -1.35 6.62
CA TYR A 43 -18.55 -2.15 6.78
C TYR A 43 -19.17 -2.06 8.19
N ARG A 44 -18.38 -2.17 9.27
CA ARG A 44 -18.92 -2.05 10.64
C ARG A 44 -19.39 -0.64 10.98
N GLN A 45 -18.68 0.38 10.51
CA GLN A 45 -19.04 1.79 10.73
C GLN A 45 -20.26 2.20 9.89
N ASP A 46 -20.32 1.77 8.63
CA ASP A 46 -21.44 2.01 7.72
C ASP A 46 -22.70 1.28 8.22
N LEU A 47 -22.58 0.03 8.71
CA LEU A 47 -23.70 -0.67 9.35
C LEU A 47 -24.19 0.02 10.62
N ALA A 48 -23.29 0.49 11.47
CA ALA A 48 -23.66 1.23 12.68
C ALA A 48 -24.38 2.54 12.34
N LYS A 49 -23.89 3.27 11.32
CA LYS A 49 -24.50 4.52 10.84
C LYS A 49 -25.86 4.29 10.18
N LEU A 50 -26.02 3.24 9.36
CA LEU A 50 -27.29 2.89 8.72
C LEU A 50 -28.33 2.40 9.73
N ALA A 51 -27.91 1.72 10.80
CA ALA A 51 -28.76 1.35 11.91
C ALA A 51 -29.23 2.57 12.72
N ASP A 52 -28.34 3.53 12.97
CA ASP A 52 -28.68 4.81 13.64
C ASP A 52 -29.61 5.69 12.79
N GLU A 53 -29.53 5.62 11.46
CA GLU A 53 -30.36 6.38 10.53
C GLU A 53 -31.69 5.67 10.15
N GLY A 54 -31.97 4.49 10.70
CA GLY A 54 -33.27 3.82 10.57
C GLY A 54 -33.55 3.18 9.20
N TRP A 55 -32.51 2.88 8.42
CA TRP A 55 -32.67 2.22 7.12
C TRP A 55 -33.09 0.75 7.30
N PRO A 56 -34.07 0.24 6.53
CA PRO A 56 -34.50 -1.15 6.64
C PRO A 56 -33.34 -2.09 6.30
N ALA A 57 -33.20 -3.16 7.10
CA ALA A 57 -32.12 -4.15 7.00
C ALA A 57 -31.93 -4.64 5.56
N PHE A 58 -30.91 -4.13 4.88
CA PHE A 58 -30.38 -4.76 3.68
C PHE A 58 -29.97 -6.19 4.05
N ARG A 59 -30.31 -7.16 3.19
CA ARG A 59 -29.90 -8.55 3.41
C ARG A 59 -28.38 -8.58 3.49
N SER A 60 -27.85 -9.35 4.44
CA SER A 60 -26.42 -9.60 4.65
C SER A 60 -25.62 -9.83 3.36
N ASP A 61 -26.30 -10.35 2.35
CA ASP A 61 -25.76 -10.86 1.10
C ASP A 61 -25.46 -9.71 0.11
N ASP A 62 -26.24 -8.62 0.16
CA ASP A 62 -26.00 -7.38 -0.64
C ASP A 62 -24.94 -6.47 0.01
N LEU A 63 -24.72 -6.60 1.31
CA LEU A 63 -23.70 -5.86 2.07
C LEU A 63 -22.32 -6.55 2.06
N LEU A 64 -22.28 -7.84 1.70
CA LEU A 64 -21.05 -8.58 1.38
C LEU A 64 -20.48 -8.20 -0.02
N ALA A 65 -21.14 -7.26 -0.72
CA ALA A 65 -20.86 -6.91 -2.12
C ALA A 65 -19.74 -5.88 -2.36
N HIS A 66 -18.89 -5.52 -1.36
CA HIS A 66 -17.80 -4.54 -1.56
C HIS A 66 -16.40 -4.88 -1.00
N HIS A 67 -15.84 -6.07 -1.28
CA HIS A 67 -14.47 -6.45 -0.91
C HIS A 67 -13.73 -7.07 -2.12
N LEU A 68 -12.67 -6.42 -2.60
CA LEU A 68 -11.86 -6.83 -3.77
C LEU A 68 -12.61 -6.99 -5.11
N TYR A 69 -13.85 -6.50 -5.27
CA TYR A 69 -14.60 -6.65 -6.54
C TYR A 69 -13.99 -5.93 -7.75
N GLY A 70 -13.05 -5.01 -7.53
CA GLY A 70 -12.20 -4.47 -8.59
C GLY A 70 -11.23 -5.51 -9.17
N VAL A 71 -10.98 -6.61 -8.47
CA VAL A 71 -10.15 -7.74 -8.93
C VAL A 71 -11.01 -8.66 -9.80
N PRO A 72 -10.70 -8.80 -11.09
CA PRO A 72 -11.47 -9.65 -11.99
C PRO A 72 -11.53 -11.12 -11.54
N ALA A 73 -12.61 -11.82 -11.91
CA ALA A 73 -12.75 -13.24 -11.63
C ALA A 73 -11.53 -14.04 -12.11
N GLY A 74 -11.05 -14.96 -11.26
CA GLY A 74 -9.86 -15.77 -11.54
C GLY A 74 -8.52 -15.07 -11.29
N LYS A 75 -8.50 -13.77 -10.97
CA LYS A 75 -7.28 -13.03 -10.65
C LYS A 75 -6.97 -13.06 -9.14
N ARG A 76 -5.71 -12.81 -8.79
CA ARG A 76 -5.18 -12.79 -7.42
C ARG A 76 -4.76 -11.38 -7.04
N PRO A 77 -5.19 -10.79 -5.91
CA PRO A 77 -4.76 -9.45 -5.53
C PRO A 77 -3.26 -9.43 -5.21
N VAL A 78 -2.59 -8.34 -5.58
CA VAL A 78 -1.24 -8.01 -5.12
C VAL A 78 -1.20 -6.53 -4.73
N VAL A 79 -0.57 -6.21 -3.59
CA VAL A 79 -0.28 -4.83 -3.20
C VAL A 79 1.18 -4.55 -3.49
N LEU A 80 1.46 -3.43 -4.16
CA LEU A 80 2.82 -2.95 -4.41
C LEU A 80 3.12 -1.79 -3.47
N THR A 81 4.20 -1.88 -2.71
CA THR A 81 4.59 -0.82 -1.76
C THR A 81 6.01 -0.35 -1.99
N PHE A 82 6.25 0.95 -1.85
CA PHE A 82 7.57 1.57 -1.97
C PHE A 82 7.90 2.41 -0.74
N ASP A 83 9.04 2.13 -0.11
CA ASP A 83 9.38 2.68 1.20
C ASP A 83 10.45 3.76 1.12
N GLY A 84 10.24 4.87 1.85
CA GLY A 84 11.26 5.88 2.13
C GLY A 84 11.38 7.02 1.11
N SER A 85 10.59 7.04 0.03
CA SER A 85 10.60 8.12 -0.97
C SER A 85 11.98 8.44 -1.57
N HIS A 86 12.77 7.42 -1.94
CA HIS A 86 14.02 7.63 -2.67
C HIS A 86 13.77 8.17 -4.09
N GLU A 87 14.68 8.98 -4.66
CA GLU A 87 14.53 9.61 -5.98
C GLU A 87 14.31 8.59 -7.12
N SER A 88 14.86 7.38 -6.99
CA SER A 88 14.66 6.31 -7.97
C SER A 88 13.26 5.70 -7.95
N GLN A 89 12.41 6.06 -6.99
CA GLN A 89 11.01 5.65 -6.93
C GLN A 89 10.14 6.55 -7.82
N TYR A 90 10.35 7.87 -7.79
CA TYR A 90 9.60 8.80 -8.62
C TYR A 90 10.42 10.07 -8.86
N ARG A 91 10.63 10.45 -10.11
CA ARG A 91 11.34 11.68 -10.49
C ARG A 91 10.63 12.32 -11.67
N LEU A 92 10.57 13.65 -11.67
CA LEU A 92 10.15 14.43 -12.83
C LEU A 92 11.39 14.96 -13.54
N LEU A 93 11.40 14.85 -14.86
CA LEU A 93 12.39 15.44 -15.75
C LEU A 93 12.16 16.96 -15.86
N PRO A 94 13.14 17.75 -16.36
CA PRO A 94 12.98 19.20 -16.47
C PRO A 94 11.81 19.66 -17.34
N ASN A 95 11.32 18.81 -18.24
CA ASN A 95 10.16 19.08 -19.08
C ASN A 95 8.81 18.73 -18.40
N GLY A 96 8.83 18.22 -17.16
CA GLY A 96 7.65 17.82 -16.42
C GLY A 96 7.24 16.36 -16.59
N ASP A 97 7.90 15.60 -17.47
CA ASP A 97 7.58 14.19 -17.70
C ASP A 97 8.07 13.31 -16.54
N ILE A 98 7.36 12.19 -16.30
CA ILE A 98 7.83 11.14 -15.40
C ILE A 98 9.10 10.52 -15.98
N ASP A 99 10.17 10.47 -15.20
CA ASP A 99 11.42 9.83 -15.62
C ASP A 99 11.18 8.31 -15.81
N PRO A 100 11.36 7.76 -17.04
CA PRO A 100 11.15 6.34 -17.32
C PRO A 100 12.14 5.42 -16.58
N ASN A 101 13.18 6.00 -15.95
CA ASN A 101 14.15 5.29 -15.13
C ASN A 101 13.82 5.34 -13.62
N THR A 102 12.53 5.37 -13.30
CA THR A 102 12.04 5.29 -11.92
C THR A 102 10.99 4.19 -11.76
N ALA A 103 10.68 3.81 -10.52
CA ALA A 103 9.61 2.86 -10.25
C ALA A 103 8.27 3.35 -10.85
N MET A 104 7.95 4.62 -10.66
CA MET A 104 6.77 5.25 -11.20
C MET A 104 6.75 5.23 -12.74
N GLY A 105 7.87 5.55 -13.39
CA GLY A 105 7.98 5.47 -14.85
C GLY A 105 7.81 4.04 -15.39
N VAL A 106 8.27 3.03 -14.64
CA VAL A 106 8.03 1.61 -14.99
C VAL A 106 6.56 1.24 -14.81
N LEU A 107 5.93 1.64 -13.71
CA LEU A 107 4.52 1.37 -13.42
C LEU A 107 3.60 2.02 -14.47
N ASP A 108 3.83 3.29 -14.78
CA ASP A 108 3.08 4.05 -15.79
C ASP A 108 3.17 3.40 -17.17
N ALA A 109 4.39 3.08 -17.63
CA ALA A 109 4.58 2.41 -18.91
C ALA A 109 3.93 1.01 -18.94
N PHE A 110 4.01 0.24 -17.84
CA PHE A 110 3.39 -1.09 -17.76
C PHE A 110 1.87 -1.01 -17.76
N HIS A 111 1.29 -0.03 -17.06
CA HIS A 111 -0.14 0.27 -17.09
C HIS A 111 -0.61 0.63 -18.51
N GLN A 112 0.09 1.53 -19.19
CA GLN A 112 -0.25 1.94 -20.56
C GLN A 112 -0.21 0.77 -21.56
N GLN A 113 0.68 -0.20 -21.35
CA GLN A 113 0.77 -1.42 -22.16
C GLN A 113 -0.31 -2.46 -21.81
N HIS A 114 -0.86 -2.40 -20.58
CA HIS A 114 -1.80 -3.38 -20.05
C HIS A 114 -2.99 -2.76 -19.28
N PRO A 115 -3.72 -1.79 -19.86
CA PRO A 115 -4.63 -0.92 -19.10
C PRO A 115 -5.82 -1.67 -18.47
N ALA A 116 -6.25 -2.78 -19.07
CA ALA A 116 -7.35 -3.61 -18.55
C ALA A 116 -6.93 -4.56 -17.43
N ASP A 117 -5.67 -5.01 -17.43
CA ASP A 117 -5.15 -6.03 -16.52
C ASP A 117 -4.32 -5.45 -15.38
N TRP A 118 -3.84 -4.21 -15.52
CA TRP A 118 -2.86 -3.60 -14.63
C TRP A 118 -3.16 -2.13 -14.37
N PRO A 119 -4.20 -1.80 -13.58
CA PRO A 119 -4.45 -0.41 -13.17
C PRO A 119 -3.26 0.14 -12.36
N LEU A 120 -3.09 1.47 -12.36
CA LEU A 120 -2.13 2.14 -11.47
C LEU A 120 -2.60 2.05 -10.02
N ARG A 121 -2.09 1.03 -9.32
CA ARG A 121 -2.34 0.76 -7.90
C ARG A 121 -1.02 0.42 -7.22
N ALA A 122 -0.69 1.21 -6.21
CA ALA A 122 0.52 1.11 -5.41
C ALA A 122 0.41 2.03 -4.19
N THR A 123 1.16 1.74 -3.15
CA THR A 123 1.28 2.59 -1.96
C THR A 123 2.72 3.10 -1.85
N PHE A 124 2.90 4.42 -1.85
CA PHE A 124 4.19 5.06 -1.61
C PHE A 124 4.25 5.53 -0.16
N PHE A 125 5.06 4.86 0.65
CA PHE A 125 5.34 5.25 2.02
C PHE A 125 6.47 6.26 2.03
N VAL A 126 6.13 7.52 2.31
CA VAL A 126 7.03 8.65 2.18
C VAL A 126 7.69 9.01 3.50
N GLN A 127 8.87 9.61 3.43
CA GLN A 127 9.63 10.04 4.60
C GLN A 127 9.89 11.56 4.53
N PRO A 128 8.99 12.40 5.08
CA PRO A 128 9.08 13.86 4.96
C PRO A 128 10.33 14.48 5.61
N ALA A 129 10.87 13.82 6.64
CA ALA A 129 12.04 14.28 7.39
C ALA A 129 13.26 13.37 7.16
N ALA A 130 13.63 13.17 5.90
CA ALA A 130 14.83 12.42 5.53
C ALA A 130 16.09 13.32 5.52
N ASP A 131 17.16 12.85 6.15
CA ASP A 131 18.43 13.60 6.20
C ASP A 131 19.19 13.58 4.87
N GLN A 132 19.06 12.48 4.12
CA GLN A 132 19.73 12.31 2.84
C GLN A 132 18.90 12.93 1.71
N ALA A 133 19.54 13.78 0.90
CA ALA A 133 18.89 14.50 -0.19
C ALA A 133 18.10 13.60 -1.14
N ALA A 134 18.64 12.43 -1.50
CA ALA A 134 17.95 11.47 -2.38
C ALA A 134 16.63 10.93 -1.82
N TYR A 135 16.40 11.01 -0.49
CA TYR A 135 15.18 10.56 0.18
C TYR A 135 14.25 11.71 0.59
N GLN A 136 14.68 12.97 0.41
CA GLN A 136 13.85 14.14 0.70
C GLN A 136 12.72 14.23 -0.32
N LEU A 137 11.60 13.56 -0.03
CA LEU A 137 10.39 13.46 -0.86
C LEU A 137 10.74 13.27 -2.34
N PHE A 138 11.37 12.13 -2.60
CA PHE A 138 11.80 11.68 -3.92
C PHE A 138 12.92 12.52 -4.55
N GLY A 139 13.79 13.11 -3.72
CA GLY A 139 14.93 13.91 -4.15
C GLY A 139 14.58 15.21 -4.87
N GLN A 140 13.32 15.63 -4.79
CA GLN A 140 12.79 16.85 -5.41
C GLN A 140 11.78 17.50 -4.44
N PRO A 141 12.22 17.92 -3.23
CA PRO A 141 11.32 18.45 -2.21
C PRO A 141 10.50 19.66 -2.70
N GLU A 142 11.04 20.45 -3.62
CA GLU A 142 10.35 21.57 -4.27
C GLU A 142 9.16 21.14 -5.16
N LEU A 143 9.16 19.89 -5.63
CA LEU A 143 8.07 19.30 -6.41
C LEU A 143 7.21 18.33 -5.58
N ALA A 144 7.43 18.23 -4.27
CA ALA A 144 6.81 17.21 -3.45
C ALA A 144 5.28 17.27 -3.48
N ALA A 145 4.67 18.44 -3.31
CA ALA A 145 3.21 18.60 -3.34
C ALA A 145 2.61 18.13 -4.68
N GLN A 146 3.20 18.57 -5.80
CA GLN A 146 2.78 18.16 -7.13
C GLN A 146 2.88 16.64 -7.29
N LYS A 147 4.02 16.04 -6.93
CA LYS A 147 4.26 14.60 -7.10
C LYS A 147 3.31 13.78 -6.25
N LEU A 148 3.12 14.15 -4.99
CA LEU A 148 2.18 13.49 -4.10
C LEU A 148 0.75 13.58 -4.62
N GLN A 149 0.31 14.76 -5.08
CA GLN A 149 -1.02 14.94 -5.66
C GLN A 149 -1.20 14.07 -6.92
N THR A 150 -0.19 14.02 -7.80
CA THR A 150 -0.22 13.14 -8.98
C THR A 150 -0.39 11.67 -8.61
N LEU A 151 0.26 11.20 -7.54
CA LEU A 151 0.07 9.81 -7.09
C LEU A 151 -1.38 9.55 -6.70
N VAL A 152 -1.98 10.46 -5.92
CA VAL A 152 -3.36 10.36 -5.46
C VAL A 152 -4.34 10.44 -6.64
N ASP A 153 -4.16 11.40 -7.55
CA ASP A 153 -5.01 11.60 -8.73
C ASP A 153 -4.96 10.39 -9.69
N ALA A 154 -3.81 9.71 -9.79
CA ALA A 154 -3.65 8.47 -10.54
C ALA A 154 -4.30 7.24 -9.87
N GLY A 155 -4.84 7.40 -8.66
CA GLY A 155 -5.49 6.34 -7.89
C GLY A 155 -4.53 5.46 -7.09
N MET A 156 -3.32 5.93 -6.80
CA MET A 156 -2.39 5.31 -5.87
C MET A 156 -2.51 5.92 -4.48
N GLU A 157 -1.85 5.32 -3.50
CA GLU A 157 -1.91 5.73 -2.11
C GLU A 157 -0.57 6.32 -1.64
N VAL A 158 -0.67 7.29 -0.75
CA VAL A 158 0.44 7.81 0.04
C VAL A 158 0.25 7.41 1.50
N GLY A 159 1.32 6.90 2.12
CA GLY A 159 1.40 6.57 3.54
C GLY A 159 2.69 7.09 4.17
N LEU A 160 2.86 6.90 5.48
CA LEU A 160 4.08 7.29 6.19
C LEU A 160 5.09 6.12 6.26
N TYR A 161 6.38 6.41 6.08
CA TYR A 161 7.45 5.44 6.34
C TYR A 161 8.21 5.79 7.61
N LEU A 162 8.34 4.80 8.52
CA LEU A 162 9.22 4.86 9.68
C LEU A 162 10.11 3.61 9.68
N PRO A 163 11.40 3.71 9.35
CA PRO A 163 12.24 2.52 9.12
C PRO A 163 12.32 1.63 10.36
N GLU A 164 12.65 2.21 11.51
CA GLU A 164 12.92 1.45 12.72
C GLU A 164 12.24 2.11 13.93
N ILE A 165 11.54 1.29 14.72
CA ILE A 165 10.93 1.70 15.99
C ILE A 165 11.54 0.89 17.13
N THR A 166 12.27 1.57 18.03
CA THR A 166 12.87 0.99 19.23
C THR A 166 12.54 1.85 20.45
N GLU A 167 12.63 1.28 21.65
CA GLU A 167 12.41 2.04 22.89
C GLU A 167 13.24 3.33 22.96
N ALA A 168 14.47 3.28 22.44
CA ALA A 168 15.39 4.41 22.42
C ALA A 168 14.91 5.59 21.56
N ASN A 169 14.04 5.35 20.56
CA ASN A 169 13.59 6.37 19.63
C ASN A 169 12.11 6.76 19.77
N TYR A 170 11.39 6.26 20.78
CA TYR A 170 9.94 6.48 20.93
C TYR A 170 9.47 7.93 20.91
N GLN A 171 10.21 8.85 21.53
CA GLN A 171 9.84 10.27 21.51
C GLN A 171 9.94 10.85 20.10
N GLU A 172 10.97 10.46 19.36
CA GLU A 172 11.14 10.83 17.95
C GLU A 172 10.05 10.20 17.08
N THR A 173 9.73 8.93 17.32
CA THR A 173 8.65 8.21 16.65
C THR A 173 7.32 8.93 16.85
N ARG A 174 6.94 9.31 18.07
CA ARG A 174 5.72 10.08 18.34
C ARG A 174 5.70 11.41 17.62
N ARG A 175 6.83 12.11 17.59
CA ARG A 175 6.98 13.37 16.84
C ARG A 175 6.71 13.14 15.36
N ARG A 176 7.31 12.11 14.76
CA ARG A 176 7.15 11.78 13.33
C ARG A 176 5.74 11.29 12.98
N LEU A 177 5.10 10.48 13.83
CA LEU A 177 3.72 10.04 13.66
C LEU A 177 2.75 11.24 13.66
N SER A 178 2.98 12.22 14.53
CA SER A 178 2.24 13.50 14.51
C SER A 178 2.72 14.49 13.45
N GLY A 179 3.77 14.13 12.71
CA GLY A 179 4.40 14.91 11.65
C GLY A 179 3.57 15.00 10.38
N GLU A 180 2.35 14.44 10.40
CA GLU A 180 1.30 14.60 9.41
C GLU A 180 1.23 16.03 8.87
N ALA A 181 1.41 17.07 9.68
CA ALA A 181 1.28 18.45 9.19
C ALA A 181 2.14 18.82 7.98
N THR A 182 3.34 18.22 7.81
CA THR A 182 4.10 18.42 6.58
C THR A 182 3.35 17.79 5.41
N LEU A 183 2.85 16.56 5.58
CA LEU A 183 2.07 15.86 4.56
C LEU A 183 0.68 16.49 4.34
N GLU A 184 -0.03 16.92 5.38
CA GLU A 184 -1.29 17.68 5.30
C GLU A 184 -1.10 18.98 4.50
N THR A 185 0.04 19.66 4.67
CA THR A 185 0.35 20.86 3.89
C THR A 185 0.62 20.53 2.42
N LEU A 186 1.29 19.41 2.16
CA LEU A 186 1.63 18.96 0.81
C LEU A 186 0.46 18.28 0.07
N LEU A 187 -0.49 17.73 0.82
CA LEU A 187 -1.67 16.99 0.36
C LEU A 187 -2.91 17.40 1.18
N PRO A 188 -3.41 18.64 1.02
CA PRO A 188 -4.53 19.13 1.81
C PRO A 188 -5.79 18.29 1.55
N GLY A 189 -6.38 17.76 2.62
CA GLY A 189 -7.61 16.97 2.58
C GLY A 189 -7.41 15.48 2.26
N TYR A 190 -6.17 15.02 2.03
CA TYR A 190 -5.87 13.59 1.93
C TYR A 190 -5.52 13.04 3.32
N GLU A 191 -6.19 11.96 3.72
CA GLU A 191 -5.93 11.29 5.00
C GLU A 191 -4.74 10.32 4.86
N ILE A 192 -3.73 10.51 5.71
CA ILE A 192 -2.55 9.62 5.80
C ILE A 192 -2.81 8.60 6.91
N ASP A 193 -3.44 7.48 6.56
CA ASP A 193 -3.94 6.45 7.51
C ASP A 193 -3.14 5.14 7.47
N SER A 194 -2.02 5.13 6.75
CA SER A 194 -1.19 3.94 6.55
C SER A 194 0.27 4.20 6.88
N LEU A 195 0.89 3.21 7.53
CA LEU A 195 2.25 3.23 8.03
C LEU A 195 3.01 2.00 7.54
N ALA A 196 4.25 2.20 7.10
CA ALA A 196 5.18 1.12 6.80
C ALA A 196 6.41 1.17 7.71
N LEU A 197 6.79 -0.01 8.17
CA LEU A 197 7.95 -0.26 9.01
C LEU A 197 8.90 -1.25 8.33
N GLU A 198 10.21 -1.03 8.50
CA GLU A 198 11.22 -2.06 8.24
C GLU A 198 11.29 -3.01 9.43
N THR A 199 11.44 -2.46 10.64
CA THR A 199 11.56 -3.21 11.90
C THR A 199 10.84 -2.53 13.07
N ILE A 200 10.43 -3.33 14.06
CA ILE A 200 9.81 -2.87 15.30
C ILE A 200 10.16 -3.79 16.48
N ASP A 201 10.49 -3.20 17.62
CA ASP A 201 10.64 -3.92 18.89
C ASP A 201 9.27 -4.33 19.49
N GLN A 202 9.26 -5.23 20.48
CA GLN A 202 8.04 -5.83 21.04
C GLN A 202 7.01 -4.82 21.61
N ALA A 203 5.74 -5.22 21.59
CA ALA A 203 4.51 -4.73 22.26
C ALA A 203 4.27 -3.21 22.46
N PRO A 204 4.88 -2.47 23.42
CA PRO A 204 4.59 -1.05 23.62
C PRO A 204 4.74 -0.20 22.35
N ALA A 205 5.62 -0.59 21.44
CA ALA A 205 5.74 0.05 20.14
C ALA A 205 4.47 -0.10 19.29
N LEU A 206 3.84 -1.27 19.22
CA LEU A 206 2.67 -1.49 18.35
C LEU A 206 1.45 -0.66 18.78
N SER A 207 1.15 -0.59 20.07
CA SER A 207 0.05 0.24 20.57
C SER A 207 0.32 1.74 20.39
N LEU A 208 1.59 2.16 20.45
CA LEU A 208 2.01 3.54 20.15
C LEU A 208 1.70 3.94 18.71
N LEU A 209 1.83 3.01 17.75
CA LEU A 209 1.67 3.31 16.33
C LEU A 209 0.22 3.49 15.91
N GLN A 210 -0.71 2.78 16.56
CA GLN A 210 -2.11 2.74 16.16
C GLN A 210 -2.76 4.10 16.28
N MET A 211 -2.68 4.72 17.46
CA MET A 211 -3.23 6.05 17.66
C MET A 211 -2.56 6.75 18.82
N GLY A 212 -2.52 8.07 18.74
CA GLY A 212 -1.94 8.87 19.80
C GLY A 212 -2.06 10.35 19.53
N ALA A 213 -1.38 11.12 20.38
CA ALA A 213 -1.22 12.54 20.17
C ALA A 213 0.18 12.99 20.55
N PHE A 214 0.70 14.01 19.88
CA PHE A 214 1.93 14.68 20.20
C PHE A 214 1.80 16.17 19.88
N ASN A 215 2.17 17.04 20.84
CA ASN A 215 1.99 18.50 20.75
C ASN A 215 0.58 18.94 20.29
N GLY A 216 -0.46 18.26 20.78
CA GLY A 216 -1.87 18.59 20.48
C GLY A 216 -2.38 18.07 19.13
N ARG A 217 -1.53 17.47 18.29
CA ARG A 217 -1.92 16.79 17.05
C ARG A 217 -2.17 15.32 17.31
N ARG A 218 -3.29 14.81 16.81
CA ARG A 218 -3.64 13.38 16.86
C ARG A 218 -3.16 12.69 15.60
N TYR A 219 -2.94 11.40 15.68
CA TYR A 219 -2.75 10.52 14.53
C TYR A 219 -3.50 9.21 14.78
N ASP A 220 -3.90 8.56 13.70
CA ASP A 220 -4.55 7.25 13.69
C ASP A 220 -4.11 6.49 12.44
N TYR A 221 -3.41 5.37 12.64
CA TYR A 221 -2.90 4.49 11.58
C TYR A 221 -3.60 3.13 11.66
N PRO A 222 -4.80 2.99 11.09
CA PRO A 222 -5.52 1.71 11.03
C PRO A 222 -4.80 0.64 10.21
N LEU A 223 -3.85 1.06 9.36
CA LEU A 223 -3.06 0.20 8.49
C LEU A 223 -1.57 0.30 8.81
N ILE A 224 -0.99 -0.75 9.37
CA ILE A 224 0.44 -0.82 9.65
C ILE A 224 1.01 -2.05 9.00
N THR A 225 2.00 -1.83 8.14
CA THR A 225 2.70 -2.88 7.39
C THR A 225 4.14 -3.02 7.89
N ILE A 226 4.67 -4.25 7.85
CA ILE A 226 6.01 -4.57 8.34
C ILE A 226 6.73 -5.51 7.38
N VAL A 227 8.03 -5.28 7.15
CA VAL A 227 8.86 -6.24 6.41
C VAL A 227 9.06 -7.48 7.27
N ALA A 228 8.57 -8.62 6.80
CA ALA A 228 8.62 -9.89 7.55
C ALA A 228 8.96 -11.10 6.66
N ASP A 229 9.31 -10.85 5.39
CA ASP A 229 9.55 -11.88 4.37
C ASP A 229 8.45 -12.94 4.31
N ALA A 230 7.21 -12.48 4.46
CA ALA A 230 6.01 -13.30 4.48
C ALA A 230 4.86 -12.59 3.78
N ALA A 231 3.99 -13.35 3.11
CA ALA A 231 2.74 -12.81 2.62
C ALA A 231 1.74 -12.58 3.76
N ALA A 232 0.90 -11.56 3.58
CA ALA A 232 -0.22 -11.30 4.45
C ALA A 232 -1.20 -12.49 4.47
N PRO A 233 -1.69 -12.90 5.66
CA PRO A 233 -2.90 -13.70 5.75
C PRO A 233 -4.05 -13.02 5.00
N SER A 234 -5.05 -13.81 4.59
CA SER A 234 -6.27 -13.23 4.03
C SER A 234 -6.90 -12.25 5.03
N PRO A 235 -7.40 -11.08 4.60
CA PRO A 235 -8.17 -10.17 5.45
C PRO A 235 -9.40 -10.82 6.12
N HIS A 236 -9.83 -12.00 5.65
CA HIS A 236 -10.92 -12.79 6.23
C HIS A 236 -10.44 -13.83 7.26
N SER A 237 -9.13 -13.94 7.49
CA SER A 237 -8.54 -14.85 8.48
C SER A 237 -8.46 -14.20 9.85
N GLU A 238 -8.70 -14.97 10.91
CA GLU A 238 -8.43 -14.56 12.30
C GLU A 238 -6.94 -14.24 12.54
N GLN A 239 -6.05 -14.71 11.65
CA GLN A 239 -4.62 -14.42 11.71
C GLN A 239 -4.25 -13.06 11.12
N PHE A 240 -5.18 -12.40 10.41
CA PHE A 240 -4.93 -11.09 9.83
C PHE A 240 -5.05 -10.00 10.89
N SER A 241 -4.06 -9.10 10.90
CA SER A 241 -4.08 -7.88 11.69
C SER A 241 -3.78 -6.71 10.77
N SER A 242 -4.72 -5.77 10.66
CA SER A 242 -4.51 -4.54 9.89
C SER A 242 -3.39 -3.68 10.47
N HIS A 243 -3.11 -3.83 11.77
CA HIS A 243 -2.01 -3.15 12.47
C HIS A 243 -0.68 -3.93 12.43
N ARG A 244 -0.62 -5.05 11.70
CA ARG A 244 0.62 -5.82 11.53
C ARG A 244 0.58 -6.67 10.26
N ILE A 245 0.41 -6.02 9.12
CA ILE A 245 0.34 -6.66 7.80
C ILE A 245 1.77 -7.01 7.35
N PRO A 246 2.14 -8.31 7.26
CA PRO A 246 3.49 -8.67 6.84
C PRO A 246 3.67 -8.46 5.34
N ARG A 247 4.87 -8.04 4.95
CA ARG A 247 5.27 -7.79 3.57
C ARG A 247 6.47 -8.66 3.20
N ILE A 248 6.53 -8.98 1.91
CA ILE A 248 7.67 -9.65 1.27
C ILE A 248 8.68 -8.59 0.85
N ASN A 249 9.96 -8.76 1.19
CA ASN A 249 11.01 -7.92 0.63
C ASN A 249 11.43 -8.40 -0.77
N ALA A 250 11.01 -7.65 -1.80
CA ALA A 250 11.32 -7.96 -3.20
C ALA A 250 12.81 -7.80 -3.58
N THR A 251 13.66 -7.23 -2.71
CA THR A 251 15.13 -7.21 -2.93
C THR A 251 15.83 -8.41 -2.29
N ALA A 252 15.28 -8.98 -1.23
CA ALA A 252 15.85 -10.14 -0.54
C ALA A 252 15.64 -11.43 -1.32
N GLU A 253 14.46 -11.59 -1.93
CA GLU A 253 14.08 -12.78 -2.68
C GLU A 253 13.37 -12.43 -3.99
N SER A 254 13.59 -13.23 -5.03
CA SER A 254 12.96 -12.99 -6.32
C SER A 254 11.45 -13.25 -6.29
N VAL A 255 10.69 -12.47 -7.04
CA VAL A 255 9.25 -12.72 -7.25
C VAL A 255 9.02 -14.13 -7.81
N THR A 256 9.90 -14.60 -8.70
CA THR A 256 9.88 -16.00 -9.20
C THR A 256 9.82 -17.01 -8.06
N THR A 257 10.68 -16.89 -7.05
CA THR A 257 10.74 -17.87 -5.96
C THR A 257 9.44 -17.88 -5.15
N TRP A 258 8.84 -16.71 -4.94
CA TRP A 258 7.53 -16.61 -4.29
C TRP A 258 6.41 -17.23 -5.14
N LEU A 259 6.40 -16.94 -6.44
CA LEU A 259 5.43 -17.53 -7.37
C LEU A 259 5.55 -19.06 -7.40
N ASP A 260 6.76 -19.61 -7.42
CA ASP A 260 7.00 -21.05 -7.40
C ASP A 260 6.48 -21.69 -6.10
N ARG A 261 6.66 -21.04 -4.95
CA ARG A 261 6.08 -21.52 -3.67
C ARG A 261 4.56 -21.59 -3.74
N TYR A 262 3.90 -20.59 -4.32
CA TYR A 262 2.44 -20.58 -4.44
C TYR A 262 1.93 -21.60 -5.47
N ALA A 263 2.62 -21.75 -6.61
CA ALA A 263 2.28 -22.74 -7.62
C ALA A 263 2.28 -24.17 -7.03
N ASN A 264 3.21 -24.46 -6.12
CA ASN A 264 3.34 -25.75 -5.45
C ASN A 264 2.47 -25.91 -4.18
N ALA A 265 1.64 -24.92 -3.85
CA ALA A 265 0.76 -24.94 -2.67
C ALA A 265 -0.64 -24.41 -2.98
N PRO A 266 -1.42 -25.10 -3.85
CA PRO A 266 -2.79 -24.70 -4.16
C PRO A 266 -3.64 -24.63 -2.88
N GLY A 267 -4.35 -23.51 -2.69
CA GLY A 267 -5.13 -23.22 -1.48
C GLY A 267 -4.47 -22.27 -0.47
N ARG A 268 -3.20 -21.87 -0.69
CA ARG A 268 -2.50 -20.88 0.16
C ARG A 268 -2.60 -19.43 -0.34
N TYR A 269 -3.44 -19.16 -1.33
CA TYR A 269 -3.65 -17.82 -1.88
C TYR A 269 -5.12 -17.61 -2.24
N TYR A 270 -5.57 -16.36 -2.16
CA TYR A 270 -6.91 -15.96 -2.56
C TYR A 270 -7.01 -15.84 -4.09
N VAL A 271 -8.14 -16.29 -4.64
CA VAL A 271 -8.52 -16.10 -6.05
C VAL A 271 -9.87 -15.40 -6.04
N SER A 272 -9.97 -14.26 -6.73
CA SER A 272 -11.20 -13.49 -6.80
C SER A 272 -12.29 -14.26 -7.56
N ALA A 273 -13.51 -14.26 -7.03
CA ALA A 273 -14.69 -14.69 -7.75
C ALA A 273 -15.19 -13.63 -8.77
N GLY A 274 -14.62 -12.42 -8.75
CA GLY A 274 -15.07 -11.26 -9.51
C GLY A 274 -16.33 -10.62 -8.93
N ALA A 275 -16.83 -9.57 -9.59
CA ALA A 275 -18.14 -8.98 -9.31
C ALA A 275 -19.24 -10.03 -9.43
N ILE A 276 -19.99 -10.25 -8.34
CA ILE A 276 -21.28 -10.94 -8.42
C ILE A 276 -22.23 -9.97 -9.15
N PRO A 277 -22.86 -10.36 -10.28
CA PRO A 277 -23.83 -9.50 -10.94
C PRO A 277 -24.99 -9.18 -9.99
N ALA A 278 -25.34 -7.90 -9.86
CA ALA A 278 -26.46 -7.42 -9.04
C ALA A 278 -27.85 -7.73 -9.66
N THR A 279 -28.04 -8.93 -10.19
CA THR A 279 -29.34 -9.38 -10.70
C THR A 279 -29.64 -10.76 -10.15
N TYR A 280 -30.38 -10.80 -9.04
CA TYR A 280 -31.28 -11.93 -8.82
C TYR A 280 -32.68 -11.51 -9.29
N PRO A 281 -33.41 -12.39 -10.00
CA PRO A 281 -34.82 -12.18 -10.23
C PRO A 281 -35.53 -12.16 -8.88
N VAL A 282 -36.34 -11.14 -8.67
CA VAL A 282 -37.30 -11.07 -7.58
C VAL A 282 -38.42 -12.05 -7.96
N ASP A 283 -38.41 -13.24 -7.35
CA ASP A 283 -39.58 -14.12 -7.26
C ASP A 283 -40.02 -14.20 -5.79
#